data_AF-B8KSX2-F1
#
_entry.id   AF-B8KSX2-F1
#
_cell.length_a   1.000
_cell.length_b   1.000
_cell.length_c   1.000
_cell.angle_alpha   90.00
_cell.angle_beta   90.00
_cell.angle_gamma   90.00
#
_symmetry.space_group_name_H-M   'P 1'
#
loop_
_entity.id
_entity.type
_entity.pdbx_description
1 polymer ?
#
loop_
_entity_poly.entity_id
_entity_poly.type
_entity_poly.pdbx_seq_one_letter_code
_entity_poly.pdbx_strand_id
1 'polypeptide(L)'
;MLGLEKGRAPCFHYQLKRCDGACAGDETAEEHNARLLSALDGDRIAAWPFPGPLLLREHTLHPVDPQPPEQFYWVNHWVYHGHFNSINSAQRAADTESRRRFDRDSYHLIMKALVRGQVEVLGLDGKPVSNPLLGVGRRRER
;
A
#
# COMPACT_ATOMS: atom_id res chain seq x y z
N MET A 1 2.15 -16.71 20.17
CA MET A 1 2.28 -15.63 21.17
C MET A 1 3.48 -14.76 20.81
N LEU A 2 3.30 -13.44 20.66
CA LEU A 2 4.31 -12.53 20.06
C LEU A 2 5.44 -12.08 21.00
N GLY A 3 5.43 -12.51 22.28
CA GLY A 3 6.52 -12.21 23.22
C GLY A 3 6.67 -10.74 23.63
N LEU A 4 5.63 -9.92 23.44
CA LEU A 4 5.67 -8.47 23.69
C LEU A 4 5.57 -8.09 25.18
N GLU A 5 4.95 -8.94 25.99
CA GLU A 5 4.75 -8.71 27.43
C GLU A 5 5.77 -9.49 28.27
N LYS A 6 6.32 -8.86 29.31
CA LYS A 6 7.26 -9.50 30.25
C LYS A 6 6.51 -9.97 31.50
N GLY A 7 6.51 -11.27 31.76
CA GLY A 7 5.94 -11.85 32.98
C GLY A 7 5.34 -13.22 32.78
N ARG A 8 5.04 -13.92 33.88
CA ARG A 8 4.33 -15.22 33.89
C ARG A 8 2.81 -15.06 34.09
N ALA A 9 2.34 -13.85 34.37
CA ALA A 9 0.92 -13.57 34.56
C ALA A 9 0.22 -13.39 33.20
N PRO A 10 -1.10 -13.63 33.13
CA PRO A 10 -1.91 -13.28 31.96
C PRO A 10 -1.74 -11.81 31.58
N CYS A 11 -1.82 -11.51 30.29
CA CYS A 11 -1.64 -10.16 29.76
C CYS A 11 -2.75 -9.20 30.24
N PHE A 12 -2.45 -7.90 30.25
CA PHE A 12 -3.40 -6.87 30.67
C PHE A 12 -4.73 -6.92 29.89
N HIS A 13 -4.69 -7.24 28.59
CA HIS A 13 -5.91 -7.41 27.79
C HIS A 13 -6.80 -8.57 28.26
N TYR A 14 -6.23 -9.65 28.80
CA TYR A 14 -7.01 -10.74 29.38
C TYR A 14 -7.71 -10.31 30.68
N GLN A 15 -7.03 -9.52 31.53
CA GLN A 15 -7.63 -8.94 32.73
C GLN A 15 -8.81 -8.03 32.40
N LEU A 16 -8.75 -7.32 31.26
CA LEU A 16 -9.83 -6.50 30.73
C LEU A 16 -10.91 -7.28 29.96
N LYS A 17 -10.83 -8.62 29.88
CA LYS A 17 -11.73 -9.47 29.09
C LYS A 17 -11.80 -9.10 27.60
N ARG A 18 -10.66 -8.66 27.05
CA ARG A 18 -10.46 -8.32 25.62
C ARG A 18 -9.54 -9.29 24.88
N CYS A 19 -9.11 -10.36 25.54
CA CYS A 19 -8.26 -11.40 24.99
C CYS A 19 -8.76 -12.75 25.49
N ASP A 20 -8.74 -13.75 24.61
CA ASP A 20 -9.28 -15.09 24.86
C ASP A 20 -8.31 -15.97 25.67
N GLY A 21 -7.16 -15.43 26.08
CA GLY A 21 -6.36 -16.04 27.14
C GLY A 21 -5.28 -17.01 26.69
N ALA A 22 -4.73 -16.85 25.47
CA ALA A 22 -3.59 -17.66 25.03
C ALA A 22 -2.40 -17.65 26.00
N CYS A 23 -2.16 -16.51 26.68
CA CYS A 23 -1.12 -16.36 27.70
C CYS A 23 -1.49 -16.95 29.08
N ALA A 24 -2.78 -17.17 29.34
CA ALA A 24 -3.28 -17.83 30.54
C ALA A 24 -3.39 -19.35 30.37
N GLY A 25 -3.31 -19.86 29.13
CA GLY A 25 -3.55 -21.26 28.78
C GLY A 25 -5.01 -21.58 28.44
N ASP A 26 -5.88 -20.58 28.39
CA ASP A 26 -7.32 -20.74 28.11
C ASP A 26 -7.64 -20.87 26.61
N GLU A 27 -6.77 -20.35 25.74
CA GLU A 27 -6.83 -20.46 24.27
C GLU A 27 -5.53 -21.15 23.80
N THR A 28 -5.62 -22.10 22.87
CA THR A 28 -4.41 -22.74 22.32
C THR A 28 -3.61 -21.76 21.46
N ALA A 29 -2.31 -22.03 21.26
CA ALA A 29 -1.49 -21.19 20.40
C ALA A 29 -1.98 -21.22 18.94
N GLU A 30 -2.49 -22.37 18.51
CA GLU A 30 -3.04 -22.61 17.18
C GLU A 30 -4.30 -21.79 16.94
N GLU A 31 -5.27 -21.83 17.86
CA GLU A 31 -6.50 -21.02 17.80
C GLU A 31 -6.19 -19.52 17.78
N HIS A 32 -5.29 -19.08 18.67
CA HIS A 32 -4.84 -17.70 18.73
C HIS A 32 -4.22 -17.24 17.41
N ASN A 33 -3.31 -18.05 16.85
CA ASN A 33 -2.65 -17.72 15.59
C ASN A 33 -3.65 -17.71 14.42
N ALA A 34 -4.61 -18.63 14.39
CA ALA A 34 -5.65 -18.66 13.36
C ALA A 34 -6.52 -17.39 13.40
N ARG A 35 -6.97 -16.98 14.59
CA ARG A 35 -7.73 -15.74 14.80
C ARG A 35 -6.92 -14.50 14.42
N LEU A 36 -5.65 -14.46 14.82
CA LEU A 36 -4.71 -13.40 14.45
C LEU A 36 -4.54 -13.30 12.93
N LEU A 37 -4.30 -14.42 12.25
CA LEU A 37 -4.14 -14.44 10.79
C LEU A 37 -5.41 -14.01 10.07
N SER A 38 -6.58 -14.45 10.54
CA SER A 38 -7.88 -14.02 10.01
C SER A 38 -8.07 -12.50 10.14
N ALA A 39 -7.71 -11.92 11.29
CA ALA A 39 -7.78 -10.49 11.50
C ALA A 39 -6.78 -9.70 10.63
N LEU A 40 -5.59 -10.26 10.37
CA LEU A 40 -4.55 -9.63 9.54
C LEU A 40 -4.74 -9.85 8.03
N ASP A 41 -5.65 -10.72 7.60
CA ASP A 41 -5.81 -11.05 6.18
C ASP A 41 -6.22 -9.84 5.34
N GLY A 42 -7.11 -8.99 5.89
CA GLY A 42 -7.52 -7.72 5.26
C GLY A 42 -6.41 -6.67 5.18
N ASP A 43 -5.34 -6.84 5.96
CA ASP A 43 -4.21 -5.92 6.05
C ASP A 43 -3.03 -6.33 5.16
N ARG A 44 -3.18 -7.40 4.38
CA ARG A 44 -2.13 -7.89 3.49
C ARG A 44 -1.76 -6.85 2.42
N ILE A 45 -0.47 -6.57 2.34
CA ILE A 45 0.12 -5.78 1.26
C ILE A 45 0.39 -6.70 0.07
N ALA A 46 -0.11 -6.34 -1.11
CA ALA A 46 0.13 -7.09 -2.33
C ALA A 46 1.62 -7.07 -2.70
N ALA A 47 2.12 -8.14 -3.32
CA ALA A 47 3.43 -8.09 -3.95
C ALA A 47 3.43 -7.05 -5.08
N TRP A 48 4.56 -6.38 -5.30
CA TRP A 48 4.71 -5.43 -6.40
C TRP A 48 4.61 -6.16 -7.74
N PRO A 49 3.57 -5.92 -8.58
CA PRO A 49 3.30 -6.75 -9.75
C PRO A 49 3.95 -6.21 -11.03
N PHE A 50 4.77 -5.17 -10.93
CA PHE A 50 5.39 -4.51 -12.07
C PHE A 50 6.88 -4.85 -12.15
N PRO A 51 7.48 -4.83 -13.36
CA PRO A 51 8.89 -5.19 -13.54
C PRO A 51 9.87 -4.17 -12.95
N GLY A 52 9.41 -2.97 -12.60
CA GLY A 52 10.26 -1.92 -12.07
C GLY A 52 9.47 -0.70 -11.57
N PRO A 53 10.16 0.44 -11.35
CA PRO A 53 9.54 1.68 -10.92
C PRO A 53 8.59 2.25 -11.99
N LEU A 54 7.56 2.95 -11.54
CA LEU A 54 6.51 3.49 -12.37
C LEU A 54 6.37 5.01 -12.21
N LEU A 55 5.87 5.64 -13.28
CA LEU A 55 5.26 6.96 -13.25
C LEU A 55 3.75 6.77 -13.46
N LEU A 56 2.97 7.21 -12.48
CA LEU A 56 1.52 7.30 -12.60
C LEU A 56 1.21 8.70 -13.12
N ARG A 57 0.63 8.80 -14.30
CA ARG A 57 0.24 10.07 -14.90
C ARG A 57 -1.25 10.31 -14.63
N GLU A 58 -1.53 11.46 -14.01
CA GLU A 58 -2.89 11.95 -13.77
C GLU A 58 -3.15 13.18 -14.63
N HIS A 59 -4.34 13.24 -15.23
CA HIS A 59 -4.80 14.40 -16.00
C HIS A 59 -5.77 15.22 -15.16
N THR A 60 -5.54 16.54 -15.10
CA THR A 60 -6.44 17.49 -14.46
C THR A 60 -7.61 17.78 -15.41
N LEU A 61 -8.83 17.38 -15.05
CA LEU A 61 -10.02 17.58 -15.89
C LEU A 61 -10.44 19.06 -16.01
N HIS A 62 -10.29 19.84 -14.94
CA HIS A 62 -10.65 21.26 -14.89
C HIS A 62 -9.53 22.06 -14.22
N PRO A 63 -8.46 22.40 -14.94
CA PRO A 63 -7.34 23.14 -14.37
C PRO A 63 -7.78 24.55 -13.97
N VAL A 64 -7.46 24.94 -12.73
CA VAL A 64 -7.57 26.32 -12.25
C VAL A 64 -6.16 26.86 -12.10
N ASP A 65 -5.85 28.01 -12.71
CA ASP A 65 -4.53 28.64 -12.61
C ASP A 65 -4.10 28.81 -11.14
N PRO A 66 -2.93 28.33 -10.69
CA PRO A 66 -1.78 27.80 -11.46
C PRO A 66 -1.61 26.27 -11.49
N GLN A 67 -2.70 25.50 -11.42
CA GLN A 67 -2.65 24.03 -11.45
C GLN A 67 -2.21 23.49 -12.82
N PRO A 68 -1.26 22.54 -12.88
CA PRO A 68 -0.83 21.95 -14.13
C PRO A 68 -1.92 21.06 -14.75
N PRO A 69 -1.92 20.91 -16.09
CA PRO A 69 -2.86 20.05 -16.81
C PRO A 69 -2.63 18.56 -16.54
N GLU A 70 -1.43 18.19 -16.08
CA GLU A 70 -1.06 16.83 -15.72
C GLU A 70 0.00 16.80 -14.64
N GLN A 71 0.06 15.68 -13.92
CA GLN A 71 1.04 15.43 -12.88
C GLN A 71 1.55 13.98 -12.97
N PHE A 72 2.85 13.80 -12.73
CA PHE A 72 3.49 12.48 -12.71
C PHE A 72 3.87 12.10 -11.28
N TYR A 73 3.41 10.96 -10.80
CA TYR A 73 3.75 10.43 -9.47
C TYR A 73 4.71 9.27 -9.62
N TRP A 74 5.91 9.39 -9.06
CA TRP A 74 6.90 8.31 -9.07
C TRP A 74 6.65 7.35 -7.90
N VAL A 75 6.47 6.07 -8.24
CA VAL A 75 6.23 4.99 -7.27
C VAL A 75 7.15 3.81 -7.56
N ASN A 76 7.73 3.21 -6.52
CA ASN A 76 8.45 1.95 -6.63
C ASN A 76 8.18 1.07 -5.40
N HIS A 77 7.90 -0.22 -5.57
CA HIS A 77 7.59 -1.14 -4.46
C HIS A 77 6.57 -0.60 -3.44
N TRP A 78 5.49 0.02 -3.93
CA TRP A 78 4.46 0.69 -3.12
C TRP A 78 4.93 1.91 -2.32
N VAL A 79 6.17 2.36 -2.53
CA VAL A 79 6.72 3.58 -1.94
C VAL A 79 6.48 4.73 -2.90
N TYR A 80 5.82 5.77 -2.41
CA TYR A 80 5.67 7.03 -3.12
C TYR A 80 6.92 7.89 -2.95
N HIS A 81 7.52 8.32 -4.06
CA HIS A 81 8.76 9.08 -4.06
C HIS A 81 8.55 10.59 -4.19
N GLY A 82 7.50 10.99 -4.90
CA GLY A 82 7.17 12.39 -5.14
C GLY A 82 6.33 12.58 -6.40
N HIS A 83 5.92 13.83 -6.63
CA HIS A 83 5.22 14.27 -7.83
C HIS A 83 6.11 15.20 -8.64
N PHE A 84 5.91 15.19 -9.95
CA PHE A 84 6.77 15.87 -10.92
C PHE A 84 5.93 16.42 -12.07
N ASN A 85 6.36 17.55 -12.63
CA ASN A 85 5.66 18.20 -13.75
C ASN A 85 6.11 17.64 -15.11
N SER A 86 7.09 16.74 -15.13
CA SER A 86 7.56 16.06 -16.32
C SER A 86 8.22 14.73 -15.98
N ILE A 87 8.22 13.79 -16.93
CA ILE A 87 8.95 12.53 -16.87
C ILE A 87 10.44 12.78 -16.60
N ASN A 88 11.04 13.76 -17.28
CA ASN A 88 12.46 14.06 -17.15
C ASN A 88 12.86 14.57 -15.75
N SER A 89 12.00 15.36 -15.10
CA SER A 89 12.23 15.74 -13.70
C SER A 89 12.12 14.56 -12.74
N ALA A 90 11.23 13.59 -13.02
CA ALA A 90 11.13 12.37 -12.21
C ALA A 90 12.35 11.47 -12.40
N GLN A 91 12.86 11.33 -13.63
CA GLN A 91 14.10 10.59 -13.93
C GLN A 91 15.29 11.15 -13.14
N ARG A 92 15.51 12.48 -13.18
CA ARG A 92 16.59 13.12 -12.39
C ARG A 92 16.45 12.88 -10.89
N ALA A 93 15.22 12.88 -10.37
CA ALA A 93 14.98 12.60 -8.96
C ALA A 93 15.26 11.13 -8.61
N ALA A 94 15.02 10.21 -9.56
CA ALA A 94 15.36 8.80 -9.41
C ALA A 94 16.88 8.57 -9.33
N ASP A 95 17.65 9.33 -10.10
CA ASP A 95 19.13 9.24 -10.08
C ASP A 95 19.75 9.75 -8.77
N THR A 96 19.03 10.60 -8.02
CA THR A 96 19.55 11.27 -6.81
C THR A 96 19.17 10.52 -5.51
N GLU A 97 18.65 9.30 -5.62
CA GLU A 97 18.20 8.40 -4.54
C GLU A 97 17.52 9.07 -3.33
N SER A 98 16.18 9.14 -3.35
CA SER A 98 15.42 9.57 -2.17
C SER A 98 15.13 8.38 -1.24
N ARG A 99 15.66 8.39 -0.01
CA ARG A 99 15.27 7.44 1.05
C ARG A 99 13.84 7.70 1.54
N ARG A 100 12.85 7.27 0.78
CA ARG A 100 11.43 7.30 1.16
C ARG A 100 11.04 5.95 1.75
N ARG A 101 10.09 5.97 2.68
CA ARG A 101 9.62 4.77 3.38
C ARG A 101 8.23 4.42 2.92
N PHE A 102 7.91 3.13 3.00
CA PHE A 102 6.56 2.63 2.83
C PHE A 102 5.62 3.32 3.81
N ASP A 103 4.44 3.68 3.32
CA ASP A 103 3.32 4.23 4.07
C ASP A 103 2.04 3.52 3.62
N ARG A 104 1.22 3.12 4.59
CA ARG A 104 0.05 2.26 4.36
C ARG A 104 -1.07 3.01 3.62
N ASP A 105 -1.26 4.28 3.94
CA ASP A 105 -2.30 5.10 3.31
C ASP A 105 -1.93 5.39 1.86
N SER A 106 -0.66 5.70 1.61
CA SER A 106 -0.10 5.84 0.26
C SER A 106 -0.29 4.57 -0.56
N TYR A 107 -0.01 3.39 0.02
CA TYR A 107 -0.27 2.10 -0.64
C TYR A 107 -1.73 1.96 -1.05
N HIS A 108 -2.69 2.21 -0.14
CA HIS A 108 -4.11 2.10 -0.48
C HIS A 108 -4.53 3.10 -1.56
N LEU A 109 -4.00 4.32 -1.53
CA LEU A 109 -4.29 5.33 -2.55
C LEU A 109 -3.79 4.88 -3.93
N ILE A 110 -2.55 4.41 -4.01
CA ILE A 110 -1.94 3.92 -5.25
C ILE A 110 -2.69 2.69 -5.76
N MET A 111 -2.94 1.70 -4.89
CA MET A 111 -3.66 0.47 -5.24
C MET A 111 -5.06 0.79 -5.79
N LYS A 112 -5.79 1.70 -5.14
CA LYS A 112 -7.11 2.16 -5.58
C LYS A 112 -7.06 2.84 -6.94
N ALA A 113 -6.09 3.73 -7.18
CA ALA A 113 -5.91 4.41 -8.46
C ALA A 113 -5.62 3.40 -9.59
N LEU A 114 -4.73 2.43 -9.33
CA LEU A 114 -4.37 1.38 -10.28
C LEU A 114 -5.55 0.44 -10.59
N VAL A 115 -6.28 -0.04 -9.58
CA VAL A 115 -7.43 -0.93 -9.77
C VAL A 115 -8.56 -0.24 -10.54
N ARG A 116 -8.78 1.05 -10.28
CA ARG A 116 -9.83 1.83 -10.94
C ARG A 116 -9.45 2.26 -12.35
N GLY A 117 -8.16 2.27 -12.69
CA GLY A 117 -7.66 2.77 -13.97
C GLY A 117 -7.80 4.29 -14.09
N GLN A 118 -7.64 5.01 -12.98
CA GLN A 118 -7.75 6.48 -12.95
C GLN A 118 -6.48 7.19 -13.44
N VAL A 119 -5.38 6.45 -13.56
CA VAL A 119 -4.07 6.95 -13.95
C VAL A 119 -3.52 6.13 -15.11
N GLU A 120 -2.81 6.80 -16.00
CA GLU A 120 -1.99 6.12 -17.01
C GLU A 120 -0.71 5.60 -16.34
N VAL A 121 -0.33 4.36 -16.64
CA VAL A 121 0.82 3.70 -16.03
C VAL A 121 1.97 3.69 -17.02
N LEU A 122 3.06 4.38 -16.67
CA LEU A 122 4.26 4.51 -17.49
C LEU A 122 5.48 3.95 -16.75
N GLY A 123 6.47 3.47 -17.49
CA GLY A 123 7.80 3.23 -16.95
C GLY A 123 8.55 4.54 -16.69
N LEU A 124 9.66 4.48 -15.96
CA LEU A 124 10.55 5.65 -15.81
C LEU A 124 11.12 6.15 -17.16
N ASP A 125 11.16 5.32 -18.19
CA ASP A 125 11.52 5.69 -19.56
C ASP A 125 10.37 6.39 -20.33
N GLY A 126 9.21 6.55 -19.70
CA GLY A 126 8.03 7.20 -20.26
C GLY A 126 7.17 6.30 -21.16
N LYS A 127 7.52 5.01 -21.31
CA LYS A 127 6.72 4.10 -22.13
C LYS A 127 5.54 3.54 -21.35
N PRO A 128 4.37 3.33 -22.00
CA PRO A 128 3.24 2.66 -21.36
C PRO A 128 3.60 1.28 -20.82
N VAL A 129 3.15 0.98 -19.60
CA VAL A 129 3.29 -0.32 -18.95
C VAL A 129 1.90 -0.90 -18.70
N SER A 130 1.72 -2.17 -19.04
CA SER A 130 0.47 -2.88 -18.77
C SER A 130 0.17 -2.93 -17.27
N ASN A 131 -1.05 -2.57 -16.87
CA ASN A 131 -1.48 -2.60 -15.49
C ASN A 131 -2.24 -3.91 -15.18
N PRO A 132 -1.60 -4.89 -14.50
CA PRO A 132 -2.21 -6.18 -14.19
C PRO A 132 -3.29 -6.10 -13.10
N LEU A 133 -3.43 -4.94 -12.43
CA LEU A 133 -4.40 -4.74 -11.35
C LEU A 133 -5.72 -4.14 -11.81
N LEU A 134 -5.84 -3.78 -13.10
CA LEU A 134 -7.07 -3.20 -13.64
C LEU A 134 -8.28 -4.10 -13.39
N GLY A 135 -9.26 -3.56 -12.66
CA GLY A 135 -10.52 -4.27 -12.39
C GLY A 135 -10.42 -5.42 -11.37
N VAL A 136 -9.24 -5.72 -10.82
CA VAL A 136 -9.09 -6.73 -9.77
C VAL A 136 -9.93 -6.31 -8.55
N GLY A 137 -10.85 -7.17 -8.12
CA GLY A 137 -11.70 -6.91 -6.95
C GLY A 137 -12.91 -6.00 -7.21
N ARG A 138 -13.25 -5.64 -8.47
CA ARG A 138 -14.59 -5.11 -8.78
C ARG A 138 -15.62 -6.22 -8.58
N ARG A 139 -16.18 -6.36 -7.38
CA ARG A 139 -17.50 -6.99 -7.22
C ARG A 139 -18.44 -6.22 -8.15
N ARG A 140 -19.02 -6.92 -9.13
CA ARG A 140 -20.21 -6.42 -9.84
C ARG A 140 -21.28 -6.20 -8.77
N GLU A 141 -21.52 -4.95 -8.40
CA GLU A 141 -22.77 -4.58 -7.73
C GLU A 141 -23.88 -4.97 -8.72
N ARG A 142 -24.64 -6.01 -8.35
CA ARG A 142 -25.91 -6.38 -8.97
C ARG A 142 -27.02 -5.68 -8.21
#